data_AF-A0A2R7KDG2-F1
#
_entry.id   AF-A0A2R7KDG2-F1
#
_cell.length_a   1.000
_cell.length_b   1.000
_cell.length_c   1.000
_cell.angle_alpha   90.00
_cell.angle_beta   90.00
_cell.angle_gamma   90.00
#
_symmetry.space_group_name_H-M   'P 1'
#
loop_
_entity.id
_entity.type
_entity.pdbx_description
1 polymer ?
#
loop_
_entity_poly.entity_id
_entity_poly.type
_entity_poly.pdbx_seq_one_letter_code
_entity_poly.pdbx_strand_id
1 'polypeptide(L)'
;MKEQIKDKQLGIWFIYILGGGLMIPIISYYLSIPDILPMQAYIQVYLSGPILVVLGLLLFFFYRKKPVGLFFFIMGIWWILNIVYELLTK
;
A
#
# COMPACT_ATOMS: atom_id res chain seq x y z
N MET A 1 15.06 25.66 10.08
CA MET A 1 13.88 25.71 9.16
C MET A 1 14.09 24.95 7.86
N LYS A 2 15.24 25.06 7.17
CA LYS A 2 15.50 24.29 5.93
C LYS A 2 15.59 22.76 6.13
N GLU A 3 16.12 22.29 7.27
CA GLU A 3 16.20 20.85 7.58
C GLU A 3 14.82 20.20 7.74
N GLN A 4 13.92 20.82 8.52
CA GLN A 4 12.56 20.30 8.71
C GLN A 4 11.73 20.15 7.42
N ILE A 5 12.05 20.93 6.38
CA ILE A 5 11.41 20.81 5.06
C ILE A 5 11.97 19.59 4.32
N LYS A 6 13.28 19.34 4.42
CA LYS A 6 13.97 18.22 3.79
C LYS A 6 13.54 16.88 4.41
N ASP A 7 13.38 16.82 5.72
CA ASP A 7 12.92 15.62 6.43
C ASP A 7 11.49 15.25 6.05
N LYS A 8 10.60 16.24 5.91
CA LYS A 8 9.23 16.01 5.42
C LYS A 8 9.21 15.50 3.99
N GLN A 9 10.10 15.98 3.12
CA GLN A 9 10.21 15.50 1.75
C GLN A 9 10.74 14.06 1.69
N LEU A 10 11.74 13.72 2.50
CA LEU A 10 12.25 12.35 2.63
C LEU A 10 11.16 11.39 3.11
N GLY A 11 10.38 11.77 4.13
CA GLY A 11 9.27 10.96 4.63
C GLY A 11 8.20 10.69 3.57
N ILE A 12 7.83 11.69 2.77
CA ILE A 12 6.88 11.52 1.65
C ILE A 12 7.45 10.55 0.60
N TRP A 13 8.73 10.72 0.24
CA TRP A 13 9.40 9.84 -0.71
C TRP A 13 9.43 8.39 -0.24
N PHE A 14 9.73 8.18 1.04
CA PHE A 14 9.72 6.86 1.64
C PHE A 14 8.33 6.22 1.57
N ILE A 15 7.27 6.97 1.88
CA ILE A 15 5.89 6.49 1.76
C ILE A 15 5.54 6.10 0.32
N TYR A 16 6.00 6.87 -0.68
CA TYR A 16 5.77 6.52 -2.09
C TYR A 16 6.50 5.24 -2.52
N ILE A 17 7.75 5.06 -2.09
CA ILE A 17 8.52 3.84 -2.37
C ILE A 17 7.85 2.63 -1.70
N LEU A 18 7.43 2.77 -0.43
CA LEU A 18 6.71 1.73 0.30
C LEU A 18 5.37 1.39 -0.35
N GLY A 19 4.55 2.39 -0.64
CA GLY A 19 3.25 2.19 -1.27
C GLY A 19 3.37 1.56 -2.66
N GLY A 20 4.31 2.04 -3.48
CA GLY A 20 4.60 1.44 -4.79
C GLY A 20 5.11 0.01 -4.68
N GLY A 21 6.01 -0.27 -3.73
CA GLY A 21 6.50 -1.63 -3.47
C GLY A 21 5.39 -2.59 -3.03
N LEU A 22 4.44 -2.13 -2.21
CA LEU A 22 3.29 -2.92 -1.76
C LEU A 22 2.21 -3.12 -2.84
N MET A 23 2.23 -2.33 -3.91
CA MET A 23 1.40 -2.58 -5.08
C MET A 23 1.93 -3.72 -5.95
N ILE A 24 3.24 -4.01 -5.91
CA ILE A 24 3.83 -5.12 -6.66
C ILE A 24 3.16 -6.46 -6.33
N PRO A 25 3.05 -6.91 -5.06
CA PRO A 25 2.40 -8.18 -4.75
C PRO A 25 0.91 -8.21 -5.15
N ILE A 26 0.22 -7.07 -5.10
CA ILE A 26 -1.18 -6.95 -5.56
C ILE A 26 -1.26 -7.22 -7.06
N ILE A 27 -0.41 -6.55 -7.85
CA ILE A 27 -0.37 -6.69 -9.31
C ILE A 27 0.09 -8.11 -9.68
N SER A 28 1.12 -8.63 -9.01
CA SER A 28 1.62 -10.00 -9.23
C SER A 28 0.55 -11.05 -8.96
N TYR A 29 -0.26 -10.87 -7.92
CA TYR A 29 -1.40 -11.73 -7.62
C TYR A 29 -2.40 -11.76 -8.78
N TYR A 30 -2.78 -10.58 -9.32
CA TYR A 30 -3.71 -10.53 -10.46
C TYR A 30 -3.13 -11.09 -11.76
N LEU A 31 -1.83 -10.90 -11.98
CA LEU A 31 -1.15 -11.40 -13.18
C LEU A 31 -0.82 -12.90 -13.11
N SER A 32 -1.16 -13.58 -12.00
CA SER A 32 -0.86 -15.01 -11.78
C SER A 32 0.62 -15.33 -12.01
N ILE A 33 1.51 -14.37 -11.74
CA ILE A 33 2.95 -14.57 -11.86
C ILE A 33 3.34 -15.52 -10.72
N PRO A 34 3.97 -16.67 -11.01
CA PRO A 34 4.33 -17.63 -9.98
C PRO A 34 5.13 -16.96 -8.88
N ASP A 35 4.76 -17.23 -7.63
CA ASP A 35 5.32 -16.59 -6.45
C ASP A 35 6.85 -16.69 -6.46
N ILE A 36 7.52 -15.56 -6.68
CA ILE A 36 8.97 -15.48 -6.57
C ILE A 36 9.42 -15.74 -5.11
N LEU A 37 8.49 -15.62 -4.14
CA LEU A 37 8.71 -15.84 -2.70
C LEU A 37 7.49 -16.50 -2.01
N PRO A 38 7.29 -17.82 -2.11
CA PRO A 38 6.00 -18.49 -1.86
C PRO A 38 5.40 -18.34 -0.45
N MET A 39 6.21 -18.28 0.60
CA MET A 39 5.68 -18.16 1.98
C MET A 39 5.57 -16.70 2.45
N GLN A 40 6.38 -15.81 1.89
CA GLN A 40 6.42 -14.39 2.24
C GLN A 40 5.42 -13.59 1.40
N ALA A 41 5.14 -14.02 0.16
CA ALA A 41 4.18 -13.42 -0.75
C ALA A 41 2.77 -13.46 -0.15
N TYR A 42 2.36 -14.57 0.47
CA TYR A 42 1.05 -14.66 1.12
C TYR A 42 0.93 -13.63 2.26
N ILE A 43 1.91 -13.55 3.17
CA ILE A 43 1.88 -12.56 4.26
C ILE A 43 1.90 -11.13 3.72
N GLN A 44 2.70 -10.86 2.68
CA GLN A 44 2.79 -9.54 2.05
C GLN A 44 1.51 -9.16 1.30
N VAL A 45 0.86 -10.10 0.63
CA VAL A 45 -0.43 -9.92 -0.04
C VAL A 45 -1.50 -9.58 1.00
N TYR A 46 -1.56 -10.30 2.13
CA TYR A 46 -2.60 -10.05 3.14
C TYR A 46 -2.36 -8.75 3.93
N LEU A 47 -1.10 -8.37 4.16
CA LEU A 47 -0.74 -7.13 4.88
C LEU A 47 -0.68 -5.89 3.99
N SER A 48 -0.50 -6.01 2.67
CA SER A 48 -0.37 -4.84 1.79
C SER A 48 -1.60 -3.94 1.83
N GLY A 49 -2.80 -4.53 1.92
CA GLY A 49 -4.07 -3.78 2.00
C GLY A 49 -4.13 -2.86 3.22
N PRO A 50 -4.05 -3.40 4.45
CA PRO A 50 -4.01 -2.61 5.67
C PRO A 50 -2.91 -1.55 5.67
N ILE A 51 -1.71 -1.88 5.19
CA ILE A 51 -0.60 -0.91 5.15
C ILE A 51 -0.90 0.21 4.15
N LEU A 52 -1.43 -0.09 2.96
CA LEU A 52 -1.83 0.93 1.98
C LEU A 52 -2.91 1.87 2.53
N VAL A 53 -3.87 1.35 3.30
CA VAL A 53 -4.87 2.18 3.99
C VAL A 53 -4.19 3.14 4.97
N VAL A 54 -3.28 2.65 5.81
CA VAL A 54 -2.56 3.48 6.78
C VAL A 54 -1.69 4.53 6.08
N LEU A 55 -0.94 4.16 5.04
CA LEU A 55 -0.12 5.09 4.25
C LEU A 55 -0.99 6.14 3.53
N GLY A 56 -2.15 5.75 3.02
CA GLY A 56 -3.13 6.64 2.41
C GLY A 56 -3.65 7.69 3.39
N LEU A 57 -4.02 7.27 4.60
CA LEU A 57 -4.44 8.16 5.68
C LEU A 57 -3.32 9.11 6.11
N LEU A 58 -2.08 8.62 6.24
CA LEU A 58 -0.92 9.46 6.55
C LEU A 58 -0.70 10.54 5.48
N LEU A 59 -0.74 10.18 4.20
CA LEU A 59 -0.60 11.14 3.11
C LEU A 59 -1.76 12.15 3.06
N PHE A 60 -2.98 11.70 3.33
CA PHE A 60 -4.18 12.54 3.29
C PHE A 60 -4.21 13.57 4.42
N PHE A 61 -4.02 13.14 5.67
CA PHE A 61 -4.15 13.99 6.86
C PHE A 61 -2.85 14.72 7.24
N PHE A 62 -1.71 14.01 7.32
CA PHE A 62 -0.46 14.58 7.84
C PHE A 62 0.31 15.37 6.78
N TYR A 63 0.42 14.82 5.57
CA TYR A 63 1.19 15.45 4.49
C TYR A 63 0.35 16.33 3.55
N ARG A 64 -0.98 16.39 3.77
CA ARG A 64 -1.96 17.15 2.96
C ARG A 64 -1.89 16.81 1.45
N LYS A 65 -1.39 15.62 1.09
CA LYS A 65 -1.34 15.09 -0.28
C LYS A 65 -2.65 14.35 -0.60
N LYS A 66 -3.75 15.08 -0.57
CA LYS A 66 -5.12 14.56 -0.69
C LYS A 66 -5.34 13.55 -1.84
N PRO A 67 -5.01 13.84 -3.11
CA PRO A 67 -5.31 12.92 -4.21
C PRO A 67 -4.53 11.61 -4.10
N VAL A 68 -3.25 11.66 -3.74
CA VAL A 68 -2.41 10.46 -3.64
C VAL A 68 -2.76 9.64 -2.41
N GLY A 69 -3.03 10.31 -1.28
CA GLY A 69 -3.52 9.64 -0.08
C GLY A 69 -4.86 8.94 -0.31
N LEU A 70 -5.78 9.58 -1.02
CA LEU A 70 -7.07 8.98 -1.39
C LEU A 70 -6.88 7.76 -2.29
N PHE A 71 -5.98 7.84 -3.28
CA PHE A 71 -5.69 6.71 -4.17
C PHE A 71 -5.20 5.48 -3.39
N PHE A 72 -4.20 5.64 -2.52
CA PHE A 72 -3.72 4.51 -1.69
C PHE A 72 -4.78 3.99 -0.73
N PHE A 73 -5.60 4.87 -0.17
CA PHE A 73 -6.69 4.47 0.72
C PHE A 73 -7.73 3.60 -0.01
N ILE A 74 -8.20 4.05 -1.18
CA ILE A 74 -9.18 3.30 -1.98
C ILE A 74 -8.59 1.96 -2.43
N MET A 75 -7.35 1.96 -2.92
CA MET A 75 -6.68 0.73 -3.35
C MET A 75 -6.49 -0.25 -2.19
N GLY A 76 -6.11 0.24 -1.01
CA GLY A 76 -5.97 -0.58 0.19
C GLY A 76 -7.30 -1.18 0.65
N ILE A 77 -8.38 -0.40 0.68
CA ILE A 77 -9.73 -0.90 1.02
C ILE A 77 -10.20 -1.93 0.00
N TRP A 78 -10.07 -1.62 -1.29
CA TRP A 78 -10.48 -2.52 -2.36
C TRP A 78 -9.77 -3.87 -2.24
N TRP A 79 -8.48 -3.84 -1.94
CA TRP A 79 -7.69 -5.04 -1.74
C TRP A 79 -8.12 -5.86 -0.51
N ILE A 80 -8.38 -5.20 0.63
CA ILE A 80 -8.93 -5.87 1.81
C ILE A 80 -10.26 -6.55 1.49
N LEU A 81 -11.17 -5.88 0.77
CA LEU A 81 -12.44 -6.46 0.37
C LEU A 81 -12.25 -7.67 -0.55
N ASN A 82 -11.31 -7.60 -1.48
CA ASN A 82 -11.00 -8.71 -2.38
C ASN A 82 -10.48 -9.94 -1.61
N ILE A 83 -9.58 -9.74 -0.64
CA ILE A 83 -9.10 -10.81 0.24
C ILE A 83 -10.23 -11.39 1.07
N VAL A 84 -11.07 -10.54 1.69
CA VAL A 84 -12.21 -11.01 2.48
C VAL A 84 -13.17 -11.82 1.62
N TYR A 85 -13.45 -11.37 0.40
CA TYR A 85 -14.28 -12.12 -0.55
C TYR A 85 -13.67 -13.48 -0.89
N GLU A 86 -12.37 -13.54 -1.18
CA GLU A 86 -11.66 -14.79 -1.45
C GLU A 86 -11.73 -15.75 -0.25
N LEU A 87 -11.53 -15.24 0.97
CA LEU A 87 -11.62 -16.03 2.21
C LEU A 87 -13.03 -16.55 2.51
N LEU A 88 -14.08 -15.88 2.03
CA LEU A 88 -15.47 -16.30 2.21
C LEU A 88 -15.95 -17.27 1.12
N THR A 89 -15.30 -17.29 -0.04
CA THR A 89 -15.71 -18.07 -1.21
C THR A 89 -14.87 -19.33 -1.45
N LYS A 90 -13.71 -19.43 -0.79
CA LYS A 90 -12.90 -20.66 -0.70
C LYS A 90 -13.15 -21.36 0.63
#